data_AF-A0A2J7QJS5-F1
#
_entry.id   AF-A0A2J7QJS5-F1
#
_cell.length_a   1.000
_cell.length_b   1.000
_cell.length_c   1.000
_cell.angle_alpha   90.00
_cell.angle_beta   90.00
_cell.angle_gamma   90.00
#
_symmetry.space_group_name_H-M   'P 1'
#
loop_
_entity.id
_entity.type
_entity.pdbx_description
1 polymer ?
#
loop_
_entity_poly.entity_id
_entity_poly.type
_entity_poly.pdbx_seq_one_letter_code
_entity_poly.pdbx_strand_id
1 'polypeptide(L)'
;MGSVTHVATSTTHQPITVTQPVPASTHAYHPTTFSPVIPPSKGGDVSMVLPPEIGPAAAHAEGSGGLLGWVKGAVGSGGLLSKVAEKAKNSVDSMITTLDPQMREFLYSGGDVDVVVASDKEVKLSPVREAFQAVFGKATVSGLAAQATMIAAQPVGFAAGVKAAEERILALQSTGKLHPKQPIVAIENFLVEVEENKWYDVGVLMLKDPDREINLHTFTQLTPVPAAVVALAQEDTPNDYPLRWSGLAVTIGSLMASNLQVHHSEWHQALTGVSRREMLLIAAKVLAGLYKNSIGGNII
;
A
#
# COMPACT_ATOMS: atom_id res chain seq x y z
N MET A 1 -30.81 16.99 65.91
CA MET A 1 -31.20 15.96 66.88
C MET A 1 -32.61 15.52 66.55
N GLY A 2 -32.83 14.24 66.26
CA GLY A 2 -34.13 13.70 65.88
C GLY A 2 -33.97 12.50 64.94
N SER A 3 -33.78 11.33 65.53
CA SER A 3 -33.60 10.03 64.89
C SER A 3 -34.89 9.56 64.21
N VAL A 4 -34.78 8.99 63.01
CA VAL A 4 -35.80 8.10 62.44
C VAL A 4 -35.10 6.88 61.84
N THR A 5 -35.42 5.73 62.43
CA THR A 5 -35.06 4.38 62.05
C THR A 5 -35.94 3.91 60.88
N HIS A 6 -35.34 3.34 59.82
CA HIS A 6 -36.08 2.48 58.87
C HIS A 6 -35.26 1.25 58.47
N VAL A 7 -35.73 0.12 59.00
CA VAL A 7 -35.94 -1.23 58.42
C VAL A 7 -35.08 -1.64 57.21
N ALA A 8 -34.24 -2.66 57.45
CA ALA A 8 -33.58 -3.47 56.44
C ALA A 8 -34.57 -4.47 55.80
N THR A 9 -34.55 -4.55 54.47
CA THR A 9 -35.15 -5.65 53.70
C THR A 9 -34.03 -6.39 52.98
N SER A 10 -33.85 -7.65 53.36
CA SER A 10 -32.96 -8.61 52.71
C SER A 10 -33.71 -9.28 51.56
N THR A 11 -33.10 -9.32 50.37
CA THR A 11 -33.55 -10.18 49.28
C THR A 11 -32.35 -10.86 48.65
N THR A 12 -32.37 -12.18 48.74
CA THR A 12 -31.41 -13.16 48.26
C THR A 12 -31.54 -13.35 46.75
N HIS A 13 -30.43 -13.29 46.01
CA HIS A 13 -30.31 -13.95 44.71
C HIS A 13 -28.92 -14.56 44.53
N GLN A 14 -28.90 -15.87 44.31
CA GLN A 14 -27.72 -16.70 44.06
C GLN A 14 -27.14 -16.45 42.65
N PRO A 15 -25.82 -16.59 42.43
CA PRO A 15 -25.24 -16.54 41.10
C PRO A 15 -25.40 -17.89 40.37
N ILE A 16 -25.97 -17.83 39.16
CA ILE A 16 -26.09 -18.96 38.24
C ILE A 16 -24.75 -19.12 37.51
N THR A 17 -24.09 -20.26 37.70
CA THR A 17 -22.91 -20.66 36.91
C THR A 17 -23.38 -21.34 35.63
N VAL A 18 -23.01 -20.80 34.46
CA VAL A 18 -23.20 -21.45 33.16
C VAL A 18 -21.84 -21.85 32.61
N THR A 19 -21.55 -23.14 32.64
CA THR A 19 -20.42 -23.79 31.97
C THR A 19 -20.91 -24.44 30.68
N GLN A 20 -20.46 -23.94 29.53
CA GLN A 20 -20.39 -24.73 28.30
C GLN A 20 -19.13 -24.37 27.48
N PRO A 21 -18.37 -25.35 26.97
CA PRO A 21 -17.18 -25.10 26.16
C PRO A 21 -17.55 -24.91 24.68
N VAL A 22 -16.99 -23.87 24.05
CA VAL A 22 -17.06 -23.66 22.60
C VAL A 22 -15.83 -24.34 21.96
N PRO A 23 -15.97 -25.17 20.92
CA PRO A 23 -14.83 -25.79 20.26
C PRO A 23 -14.06 -24.74 19.43
N ALA A 24 -12.76 -24.61 19.71
CA ALA A 24 -11.85 -23.77 18.94
C ALA A 24 -11.56 -24.43 17.58
N SER A 25 -12.05 -23.85 16.49
CA SER A 25 -11.60 -24.17 15.14
C SER A 25 -10.26 -23.46 14.88
N THR A 26 -9.17 -24.20 15.01
CA THR A 26 -7.81 -23.78 14.63
C THR A 26 -7.70 -23.77 13.11
N HIS A 27 -7.90 -22.62 12.48
CA HIS A 27 -7.40 -22.41 11.13
C HIS A 27 -5.87 -22.28 11.19
N ALA A 28 -5.19 -23.39 10.91
CA ALA A 28 -3.76 -23.44 10.74
C ALA A 28 -3.38 -22.65 9.47
N TYR A 29 -2.84 -21.46 9.65
CA TYR A 29 -2.05 -20.81 8.60
C TYR A 29 -0.69 -21.52 8.54
N HIS A 30 -0.31 -21.95 7.35
CA HIS A 30 1.00 -22.54 7.13
C HIS A 30 2.09 -21.51 7.44
N PRO A 31 3.04 -21.78 8.35
CA PRO A 31 4.15 -20.88 8.58
C PRO A 31 5.02 -20.86 7.33
N THR A 32 5.21 -19.69 6.73
CA THR A 32 6.33 -19.45 5.83
C THR A 32 7.59 -19.56 6.66
N THR A 33 8.41 -20.58 6.44
CA THR A 33 9.68 -20.77 7.13
C THR A 33 10.63 -19.61 6.81
N PHE A 34 10.74 -18.67 7.74
CA PHE A 34 11.80 -17.67 7.78
C PHE A 34 13.11 -18.39 8.13
N SER A 35 14.13 -18.25 7.29
CA SER A 35 15.47 -18.74 7.59
C SER A 35 16.35 -17.55 7.98
N PRO A 36 16.91 -17.50 9.21
CA PRO A 36 17.94 -16.54 9.53
C PRO A 36 19.22 -16.90 8.75
N VAL A 37 19.65 -16.02 7.85
CA VAL A 37 20.92 -16.18 7.12
C VAL A 37 22.08 -15.89 8.08
N ILE A 38 22.85 -16.93 8.40
CA ILE A 38 24.18 -16.84 9.03
C ILE A 38 25.20 -16.63 7.88
N PRO A 39 26.11 -15.62 7.95
CA PRO A 39 27.07 -15.40 6.87
C PRO A 39 28.11 -16.54 6.81
N PRO A 40 28.39 -17.14 5.63
CA PRO A 40 29.34 -18.23 5.53
C PRO A 40 30.79 -17.73 5.57
N SER A 41 31.54 -18.32 6.49
CA SER A 41 33.00 -18.24 6.54
C SER A 41 33.63 -19.19 5.52
N LYS A 42 34.59 -18.67 4.75
CA LYS A 42 35.68 -19.34 4.02
C LYS A 42 35.55 -20.83 3.62
N GLY A 43 35.53 -21.04 2.29
CA GLY A 43 36.35 -22.05 1.61
C GLY A 43 35.72 -23.43 1.40
N GLY A 44 35.44 -23.77 0.14
CA GLY A 44 35.14 -25.13 -0.29
C GLY A 44 34.57 -25.19 -1.71
N ASP A 45 35.38 -25.65 -2.67
CA ASP A 45 35.00 -25.93 -4.05
C ASP A 45 33.83 -26.94 -4.12
N VAL A 46 32.82 -26.65 -4.96
CA VAL A 46 31.84 -27.65 -5.39
C VAL A 46 31.65 -27.57 -6.90
N SER A 47 32.10 -28.63 -7.56
CA SER A 47 32.01 -28.88 -9.00
C SER A 47 30.58 -29.24 -9.40
N MET A 48 30.02 -28.54 -10.40
CA MET A 48 28.72 -28.86 -11.00
C MET A 48 28.86 -29.95 -12.07
N VAL A 49 28.13 -31.05 -11.93
CA VAL A 49 27.94 -32.07 -12.98
C VAL A 49 26.51 -31.94 -13.52
N LEU A 50 26.38 -31.63 -14.82
CA LEU A 50 25.13 -31.62 -15.58
C LEU A 50 24.88 -33.00 -16.24
N PRO A 51 23.66 -33.56 -16.20
CA PRO A 51 23.28 -34.67 -17.09
C PRO A 51 22.79 -34.17 -18.47
N PRO A 52 22.89 -35.00 -19.53
CA PRO A 52 22.76 -34.57 -20.92
C PRO A 52 21.32 -34.57 -21.47
N GLU A 53 21.16 -33.81 -22.56
CA GLU A 53 19.96 -33.68 -23.41
C GLU A 53 19.58 -34.98 -24.15
N ILE A 54 18.28 -35.15 -24.41
CA ILE A 54 17.74 -36.17 -25.32
C ILE A 54 16.89 -35.48 -26.39
N GLY A 55 17.31 -35.61 -27.66
CA GLY A 55 16.61 -35.14 -28.86
C GLY A 55 15.48 -36.08 -29.33
N PRO A 56 14.76 -35.70 -30.40
CA PRO A 56 13.39 -36.15 -30.65
C PRO A 56 13.29 -37.38 -31.56
N ALA A 57 12.26 -38.21 -31.35
CA ALA A 57 11.81 -39.21 -32.32
C ALA A 57 10.27 -39.26 -32.37
N ALA A 58 9.77 -39.34 -33.59
CA ALA A 58 8.39 -39.10 -34.00
C ALA A 58 7.49 -40.35 -33.91
N ALA A 59 6.19 -40.05 -33.81
CA ALA A 59 5.04 -40.74 -34.41
C ALA A 59 4.81 -42.24 -34.15
N HIS A 60 3.74 -42.54 -33.41
CA HIS A 60 2.74 -43.51 -33.83
C HIS A 60 1.36 -43.10 -33.28
N ALA A 61 0.36 -43.25 -34.15
CA ALA A 61 -1.01 -42.79 -33.97
C ALA A 61 -1.96 -43.89 -33.49
N GLU A 62 -3.15 -43.41 -33.09
CA GLU A 62 -4.44 -44.09 -32.92
C GLU A 62 -4.76 -44.75 -31.57
N GLY A 63 -5.86 -44.28 -30.96
CA GLY A 63 -6.65 -45.13 -30.08
C GLY A 63 -7.50 -44.47 -28.99
N SER A 64 -8.53 -43.70 -29.38
CA SER A 64 -9.81 -43.57 -28.65
C SER A 64 -9.92 -42.74 -27.36
N GLY A 65 -10.91 -41.84 -27.35
CA GLY A 65 -11.70 -41.56 -26.15
C GLY A 65 -11.60 -40.15 -25.56
N GLY A 66 -12.53 -39.27 -25.96
CA GLY A 66 -13.04 -38.22 -25.06
C GLY A 66 -12.69 -36.79 -25.44
N LEU A 67 -13.35 -36.24 -26.47
CA LEU A 67 -13.39 -34.79 -26.66
C LEU A 67 -14.65 -34.32 -27.40
N LEU A 68 -15.85 -34.70 -26.93
CA LEU A 68 -17.13 -34.25 -27.52
C LEU A 68 -18.22 -34.08 -26.45
N GLY A 69 -18.07 -33.07 -25.59
CA GLY A 69 -18.94 -32.87 -24.42
C GLY A 69 -19.94 -31.73 -24.48
N TRP A 70 -19.62 -30.53 -24.99
CA TRP A 70 -20.35 -29.31 -24.56
C TRP A 70 -20.86 -28.39 -25.69
N VAL A 71 -21.25 -28.94 -26.84
CA VAL A 71 -22.04 -28.19 -27.84
C VAL A 71 -23.24 -29.01 -28.30
N LYS A 72 -24.28 -29.04 -27.47
CA LYS A 72 -25.65 -29.41 -27.88
C LYS A 72 -26.67 -28.83 -26.89
N GLY A 73 -26.90 -27.53 -26.99
CA GLY A 73 -27.84 -26.81 -26.13
C GLY A 73 -28.32 -25.48 -26.70
N ALA A 74 -28.43 -25.36 -28.04
CA ALA A 74 -28.87 -24.15 -28.70
C ALA A 74 -29.84 -24.45 -29.85
N VAL A 75 -31.04 -24.94 -29.54
CA VAL A 75 -32.27 -24.68 -30.31
C VAL A 75 -33.45 -24.74 -29.33
N GLY A 76 -33.94 -23.58 -28.91
CA GLY A 76 -35.12 -23.47 -28.05
C GLY A 76 -35.29 -22.08 -27.43
N SER A 77 -36.12 -21.26 -28.08
CA SER A 77 -36.71 -20.00 -27.61
C SER A 77 -35.78 -18.83 -27.21
N GLY A 78 -35.61 -17.91 -28.17
CA GLY A 78 -35.89 -16.48 -28.00
C GLY A 78 -35.31 -15.77 -26.77
N GLY A 79 -34.21 -15.04 -26.99
CA GLY A 79 -33.85 -13.91 -26.12
C GLY A 79 -32.37 -13.59 -26.12
N LEU A 80 -32.04 -12.36 -26.51
CA LEU A 80 -30.84 -11.60 -26.10
C LEU A 80 -29.55 -11.86 -26.89
N LEU A 81 -29.63 -11.59 -28.20
CA LEU A 81 -28.49 -11.06 -28.97
C LEU A 81 -28.29 -9.57 -28.64
N SER A 82 -27.58 -9.24 -27.56
CA SER A 82 -27.13 -7.84 -27.31
C SER A 82 -26.01 -7.69 -26.27
N LYS A 83 -25.04 -8.61 -26.22
CA LYS A 83 -23.79 -8.42 -25.45
C LYS A 83 -22.53 -8.59 -26.28
N VAL A 84 -22.56 -8.03 -27.49
CA VAL A 84 -21.36 -7.78 -28.32
C VAL A 84 -21.20 -6.27 -28.61
N ALA A 85 -21.86 -5.40 -27.85
CA ALA A 85 -21.85 -3.95 -28.03
C ALA A 85 -21.16 -3.15 -26.90
N GLU A 86 -20.50 -3.80 -25.94
CA GLU A 86 -19.74 -3.11 -24.86
C GLU A 86 -18.26 -3.50 -24.84
N LYS A 87 -17.67 -3.79 -26.01
CA LYS A 87 -16.22 -4.03 -26.15
C LYS A 87 -15.52 -3.07 -27.10
N ALA A 88 -16.08 -1.86 -27.27
CA ALA A 88 -15.56 -0.82 -28.16
C ALA A 88 -15.34 0.54 -27.47
N LYS A 89 -15.24 0.61 -26.13
CA LYS A 89 -14.97 1.87 -25.40
C LYS A 89 -13.57 1.97 -24.77
N ASN A 90 -12.76 0.91 -24.83
CA ASN A 90 -11.40 0.91 -24.27
C ASN A 90 -10.28 0.88 -25.32
N SER A 91 -10.58 1.08 -26.62
CA SER A 91 -9.59 0.91 -27.70
C SER A 91 -9.10 2.20 -28.37
N VAL A 92 -9.19 3.37 -27.70
CA VAL A 92 -8.85 4.66 -28.34
C VAL A 92 -7.59 5.36 -27.82
N ASP A 93 -7.01 5.02 -26.65
CA ASP A 93 -5.77 5.72 -26.22
C ASP A 93 -4.46 5.06 -26.68
N SER A 94 -4.50 3.93 -27.39
CA SER A 94 -3.26 3.27 -27.86
C SER A 94 -2.71 3.78 -29.20
N MET A 95 -3.35 4.79 -29.81
CA MET A 95 -2.82 5.47 -30.99
C MET A 95 -3.05 6.97 -30.87
N ILE A 96 -2.28 7.62 -30.00
CA ILE A 96 -1.97 9.02 -30.22
C ILE A 96 -0.45 9.19 -30.08
N THR A 97 0.14 9.21 -31.28
CA THR A 97 1.44 9.72 -31.69
C THR A 97 2.70 9.01 -31.16
N THR A 98 3.62 8.81 -32.09
CA THR A 98 5.05 8.49 -31.93
C THR A 98 5.80 9.58 -31.15
N LEU A 99 5.24 10.02 -30.02
CA LEU A 99 5.92 10.89 -29.09
C LEU A 99 6.88 10.01 -28.30
N ASP A 100 8.13 10.43 -28.30
CA ASP A 100 9.12 10.03 -27.31
C ASP A 100 8.42 9.95 -25.93
N PRO A 101 8.58 8.88 -25.14
CA PRO A 101 8.06 8.80 -23.78
C PRO A 101 8.31 10.07 -22.95
N GLN A 102 9.39 10.80 -23.22
CA GLN A 102 9.72 12.08 -22.58
C GLN A 102 8.75 13.23 -22.94
N MET A 103 8.07 13.17 -24.09
CA MET A 103 7.14 14.21 -24.54
C MET A 103 5.73 14.09 -23.95
N ARG A 104 5.39 12.97 -23.27
CA ARG A 104 4.12 12.85 -22.54
C ARG A 104 4.00 13.92 -21.46
N GLU A 105 5.10 14.26 -20.79
CA GLU A 105 5.07 15.24 -19.70
C GLU A 105 4.66 16.63 -20.19
N PHE A 106 5.11 17.04 -21.37
CA PHE A 106 4.73 18.32 -21.97
C PHE A 106 3.27 18.37 -22.41
N LEU A 107 2.71 17.26 -22.92
CA LEU A 107 1.31 17.17 -23.32
C LEU A 107 0.33 17.35 -22.16
N TYR A 108 0.70 16.84 -20.98
CA TYR A 108 -0.12 16.89 -19.78
C TYR A 108 0.22 18.09 -18.87
N SER A 109 1.27 18.85 -19.19
CA SER A 109 1.64 20.11 -18.53
C SER A 109 0.80 21.30 -19.01
N GLY A 110 0.61 22.30 -18.15
CA GLY A 110 -0.15 23.53 -18.48
C GLY A 110 -1.67 23.39 -18.34
N GLY A 111 -2.13 22.46 -17.51
CA GLY A 111 -3.54 22.32 -17.15
C GLY A 111 -3.96 23.11 -15.91
N ASP A 112 -5.21 22.93 -15.48
CA ASP A 112 -5.86 23.71 -14.40
C ASP A 112 -5.29 23.44 -13.00
N VAL A 113 -4.49 22.38 -12.84
CA VAL A 113 -3.93 21.95 -11.57
C VAL A 113 -2.42 21.77 -11.68
N ASP A 114 -1.70 22.45 -10.80
CA ASP A 114 -0.25 22.37 -10.65
C ASP A 114 0.09 21.98 -9.20
N VAL A 115 0.67 20.79 -9.02
CA VAL A 115 0.89 20.17 -7.70
C VAL A 115 2.35 19.81 -7.54
N VAL A 116 2.89 20.07 -6.35
CA VAL A 116 4.25 19.64 -5.99
C VAL A 116 4.20 18.45 -5.06
N VAL A 117 4.89 17.38 -5.42
CA VAL A 117 5.16 16.27 -4.52
C VAL A 117 6.39 16.62 -3.69
N ALA A 118 6.28 16.47 -2.38
CA ALA A 118 7.37 16.65 -1.43
C ALA A 118 8.37 15.47 -1.45
N SER A 119 8.74 15.03 -2.65
CA SER A 119 9.83 14.11 -2.93
C SER A 119 10.22 14.25 -4.40
N ASP A 120 11.51 14.16 -4.67
CA ASP A 120 12.11 14.08 -6.00
C ASP A 120 12.31 12.61 -6.47
N LYS A 121 11.96 11.64 -5.64
CA LYS A 121 12.12 10.21 -5.95
C LYS A 121 10.99 9.74 -6.86
N GLU A 122 11.33 9.22 -8.04
CA GLU A 122 10.33 8.79 -9.03
C GLU A 122 9.38 7.69 -8.53
N VAL A 123 9.85 6.84 -7.59
CA VAL A 123 9.01 5.84 -6.94
C VAL A 123 7.80 6.44 -6.18
N LYS A 124 7.86 7.73 -5.82
CA LYS A 124 6.77 8.50 -5.21
C LYS A 124 6.12 9.44 -6.22
N LEU A 125 6.92 10.11 -7.06
CA LEU A 125 6.44 11.15 -7.98
C LEU A 125 5.58 10.57 -9.11
N SER A 126 6.03 9.52 -9.78
CA SER A 126 5.33 8.96 -10.93
C SER A 126 3.91 8.42 -10.65
N PRO A 127 3.60 7.69 -9.54
CA PRO A 127 2.21 7.30 -9.26
C PRO A 127 1.29 8.50 -8.96
N VAL A 128 1.79 9.56 -8.31
CA VAL A 128 1.01 10.78 -8.09
C VAL A 128 0.76 11.50 -9.40
N ARG A 129 1.78 11.65 -10.25
CA ARG A 129 1.66 12.26 -11.57
C ARG A 129 0.60 11.54 -12.42
N GLU A 130 0.70 10.22 -12.50
CA GLU A 130 -0.26 9.39 -13.24
C GLU A 130 -1.68 9.54 -12.68
N ALA A 131 -1.85 9.54 -11.35
CA ALA A 131 -3.15 9.71 -10.72
C ALA A 131 -3.80 11.07 -11.01
N PHE A 132 -3.05 12.16 -10.85
CA PHE A 132 -3.56 13.52 -11.09
C PHE A 132 -3.86 13.74 -12.57
N GLN A 133 -3.01 13.26 -13.48
CA GLN A 133 -3.27 13.35 -14.92
C GLN A 133 -4.51 12.53 -15.32
N ALA A 134 -4.72 11.35 -14.71
CA ALA A 134 -5.93 10.56 -14.97
C ALA A 134 -7.21 11.24 -14.47
N VAL A 135 -7.16 11.95 -13.33
CA VAL A 135 -8.34 12.58 -12.71
C VAL A 135 -8.66 13.96 -13.29
N PHE A 136 -7.63 14.76 -13.57
CA PHE A 136 -7.77 16.14 -14.06
C PHE A 136 -7.59 16.27 -15.58
N GLY A 137 -7.09 15.24 -16.26
CA GLY A 137 -6.79 15.27 -17.70
C GLY A 137 -5.49 16.02 -17.99
N LYS A 138 -5.40 17.30 -17.62
CA LYS A 138 -4.19 18.13 -17.72
C LYS A 138 -3.77 18.55 -16.32
N ALA A 139 -2.73 17.92 -15.78
CA ALA A 139 -2.17 18.27 -14.48
C ALA A 139 -0.66 18.30 -14.57
N THR A 140 -0.08 19.41 -14.11
CA THR A 140 1.35 19.52 -13.90
C THR A 140 1.68 18.95 -12.53
N VAL A 141 2.57 17.96 -12.48
CA VAL A 141 3.04 17.39 -11.21
C VAL A 141 4.56 17.36 -11.23
N SER A 142 5.17 18.08 -10.30
CA SER A 142 6.63 18.15 -10.14
C SER A 142 7.04 17.63 -8.76
N GLY A 143 8.31 17.26 -8.61
CA GLY A 143 8.85 16.78 -7.34
C GLY A 143 9.93 17.70 -6.81
N LEU A 144 9.89 17.99 -5.51
CA LEU A 144 10.96 18.67 -4.80
C LEU A 144 11.39 17.84 -3.58
N ALA A 145 12.70 17.69 -3.41
CA ALA A 145 13.27 16.98 -2.28
C ALA A 145 12.81 17.59 -0.95
N ALA A 146 12.25 16.76 -0.08
CA ALA A 146 11.84 17.14 1.27
C ALA A 146 11.91 15.93 2.21
N GLN A 147 12.35 16.16 3.44
CA GLN A 147 12.59 15.11 4.42
C GLN A 147 12.07 15.55 5.78
N ALA A 148 11.32 14.66 6.44
CA ALA A 148 10.97 14.80 7.85
C ALA A 148 12.19 14.43 8.71
N THR A 149 12.48 15.26 9.71
CA THR A 149 13.65 15.18 10.59
C THR A 149 13.28 15.16 12.08
N MET A 150 12.04 15.52 12.42
CA MET A 150 11.51 15.56 13.78
C MET A 150 10.65 14.33 14.11
N ILE A 151 10.44 13.43 13.15
CA ILE A 151 9.80 12.12 13.33
C ILE A 151 10.80 11.00 13.06
N ALA A 152 10.64 9.88 13.77
CA ALA A 152 11.44 8.69 13.63
C ALA A 152 11.55 8.21 12.18
N ALA A 153 12.66 7.55 11.85
CA ALA A 153 12.91 7.00 10.52
C ALA A 153 11.82 6.01 10.10
N GLN A 154 11.30 5.24 11.05
CA GLN A 154 10.11 4.42 10.91
C GLN A 154 9.03 4.91 11.87
N PRO A 155 8.11 5.79 11.41
CA PRO A 155 6.98 6.20 12.23
C PRO A 155 6.14 4.99 12.65
N VAL A 156 5.63 5.00 13.88
CA VAL A 156 4.75 3.96 14.43
C VAL A 156 3.42 4.58 14.85
N GLY A 157 2.32 4.03 14.33
CA GLY A 157 0.96 4.50 14.54
C GLY A 157 0.53 5.60 13.57
N PHE A 158 -0.80 5.72 13.39
CA PHE A 158 -1.41 6.70 12.48
C PHE A 158 -1.00 8.14 12.79
N ALA A 159 -0.97 8.51 14.08
CA ALA A 159 -0.61 9.88 14.49
C ALA A 159 0.81 10.26 14.04
N ALA A 160 1.79 9.38 14.25
CA ALA A 160 3.17 9.62 13.82
C ALA A 160 3.30 9.63 12.29
N GLY A 161 2.62 8.73 11.59
CA GLY A 161 2.61 8.69 10.13
C GLY A 161 2.05 9.97 9.49
N VAL A 162 0.87 10.41 9.95
CA VAL A 162 0.25 11.67 9.51
C VAL A 162 1.19 12.84 9.85
N LYS A 163 1.77 12.86 11.06
CA LYS A 163 2.67 13.94 11.47
C LYS A 163 3.94 14.01 10.64
N ALA A 164 4.52 12.87 10.25
CA ALA A 164 5.66 12.82 9.35
C ALA A 164 5.32 13.42 7.98
N ALA A 165 4.13 13.13 7.44
CA ALA A 165 3.68 13.68 6.17
C ALA A 165 3.49 15.20 6.26
N GLU A 166 2.89 15.69 7.36
CA GLU A 166 2.79 17.12 7.63
C GLU A 166 4.16 17.79 7.72
N GLU A 167 5.09 17.21 8.48
CA GLU A 167 6.42 17.76 8.67
C GLU A 167 7.16 17.87 7.33
N ARG A 168 7.01 16.87 6.45
CA ARG A 168 7.58 16.92 5.11
C ARG A 168 7.02 18.06 4.26
N ILE A 169 5.71 18.35 4.34
CA ILE A 169 5.11 19.53 3.69
C ILE A 169 5.72 20.81 4.25
N LEU A 170 5.80 20.93 5.58
CA LEU A 170 6.36 22.10 6.26
C LEU A 170 7.84 22.31 5.91
N ALA A 171 8.62 21.23 5.85
CA ALA A 171 10.02 21.26 5.46
C ALA A 171 10.20 21.72 4.01
N LEU A 172 9.28 21.38 3.11
CA LEU A 172 9.34 21.89 1.74
C LEU A 172 8.94 23.37 1.66
N GLN A 173 7.89 23.78 2.39
CA GLN A 173 7.43 25.16 2.44
C GLN A 173 8.51 26.12 2.97
N SER A 174 9.33 25.68 3.94
CA SER A 174 10.42 26.48 4.49
C SER A 174 11.59 26.70 3.52
N THR A 175 11.66 25.98 2.39
CA THR A 175 12.73 26.15 1.39
C THR A 175 12.61 27.43 0.56
N GLY A 176 11.43 28.06 0.52
CA GLY A 176 11.16 29.22 -0.34
C GLY A 176 11.12 28.93 -1.84
N LYS A 177 11.23 27.66 -2.27
CA LYS A 177 11.20 27.24 -3.68
C LYS A 177 9.78 27.06 -4.24
N LEU A 178 8.78 27.07 -3.36
CA LEU A 178 7.37 26.89 -3.71
C LEU A 178 6.66 28.22 -3.87
N HIS A 179 5.68 28.26 -4.78
CA HIS A 179 4.71 29.35 -4.78
C HIS A 179 3.80 29.24 -3.54
N PRO A 180 3.50 30.32 -2.80
CA PRO A 180 2.77 30.25 -1.51
C PRO A 180 1.38 29.61 -1.57
N LYS A 181 0.77 29.62 -2.75
CA LYS A 181 -0.57 29.09 -3.01
C LYS A 181 -0.57 27.70 -3.66
N GLN A 182 0.60 27.10 -3.87
CA GLN A 182 0.71 25.86 -4.61
C GLN A 182 0.28 24.67 -3.75
N PRO A 183 -0.60 23.78 -4.24
CA PRO A 183 -0.92 22.53 -3.56
C PRO A 183 0.29 21.60 -3.46
N ILE A 184 0.44 20.95 -2.31
CA ILE A 184 1.57 20.08 -1.99
C ILE A 184 1.06 18.69 -1.58
N VAL A 185 1.66 17.64 -2.14
CA VAL A 185 1.41 16.25 -1.77
C VAL A 185 2.62 15.67 -1.04
N ALA A 186 2.43 15.11 0.15
CA ALA A 186 3.44 14.33 0.85
C ALA A 186 3.02 12.86 0.98
N ILE A 187 4.01 11.97 0.96
CA ILE A 187 3.80 10.52 1.08
C ILE A 187 4.73 9.98 2.15
N GLU A 188 4.20 9.38 3.22
CA GLU A 188 4.99 8.71 4.25
C GLU A 188 4.50 7.29 4.53
N ASN A 189 5.43 6.39 4.81
CA ASN A 189 5.08 5.06 5.30
C ASN A 189 5.20 5.04 6.83
N PHE A 190 4.31 4.32 7.49
CA PHE A 190 4.34 4.07 8.92
C PHE A 190 3.93 2.64 9.22
N LEU A 191 4.32 2.17 10.40
CA LEU A 191 4.00 0.84 10.90
C LEU A 191 2.83 0.94 11.88
N VAL A 192 1.86 0.04 11.84
CA VAL A 192 0.75 0.00 12.78
C VAL A 192 0.44 -1.42 13.24
N GLU A 193 0.15 -1.57 14.53
CA GLU A 193 -0.41 -2.79 15.10
C GLU A 193 -1.94 -2.66 15.10
N VAL A 194 -2.62 -3.61 14.46
CA VAL A 194 -4.10 -3.60 14.36
C VAL A 194 -4.74 -4.57 15.36
N GLU A 195 -4.07 -5.70 15.59
CA GLU A 195 -4.41 -6.68 16.62
C GLU A 195 -3.14 -7.09 17.34
N GLU A 196 -3.26 -7.78 18.47
CA GLU A 196 -2.11 -8.28 19.23
C GLU A 196 -1.13 -9.03 18.32
N ASN A 197 0.08 -8.49 18.21
CA ASN A 197 1.17 -9.01 17.43
C ASN A 197 0.91 -9.09 15.91
N LYS A 198 -0.09 -8.35 15.40
CA LYS A 198 -0.40 -8.24 13.96
C LYS A 198 -0.09 -6.84 13.45
N TRP A 199 1.02 -6.76 12.74
CA TRP A 199 1.62 -5.52 12.27
C TRP A 199 1.41 -5.31 10.77
N TYR A 200 1.29 -4.05 10.36
CA TYR A 200 1.05 -3.65 8.99
C TYR A 200 1.84 -2.40 8.62
N ASP A 201 2.43 -2.40 7.42
CA ASP A 201 2.94 -1.19 6.77
C ASP A 201 1.80 -0.49 6.03
N VAL A 202 1.75 0.83 6.18
CA VAL A 202 0.73 1.70 5.59
C VAL A 202 1.38 2.97 5.09
N GLY A 203 1.06 3.38 3.86
CA GLY A 203 1.41 4.68 3.32
C GLY A 203 0.30 5.69 3.58
N VAL A 204 0.59 6.85 4.18
CA VAL A 204 -0.27 8.02 4.15
C VAL A 204 0.10 8.89 2.94
N LEU A 205 -0.90 9.33 2.19
CA LEU A 205 -0.77 10.38 1.18
C LEU A 205 -1.58 11.57 1.66
N MET A 206 -0.93 12.71 1.83
CA MET A 206 -1.52 13.95 2.32
C MET A 206 -1.41 15.04 1.26
N LEU A 207 -2.50 15.76 1.01
CA LEU A 207 -2.54 16.96 0.18
C LEU A 207 -2.89 18.18 1.05
N LYS A 208 -2.10 19.25 0.94
CA LYS A 208 -2.45 20.57 1.47
C LYS A 208 -2.49 21.59 0.34
N ASP A 209 -3.62 22.28 0.21
CA ASP A 209 -3.79 23.44 -0.66
C ASP A 209 -3.98 24.68 0.22
N PRO A 210 -2.93 25.52 0.37
CA PRO A 210 -2.99 26.69 1.23
C PRO A 210 -3.87 27.82 0.67
N ASP A 211 -4.16 27.85 -0.64
CA ASP A 211 -5.02 28.89 -1.23
C ASP A 211 -6.50 28.66 -0.93
N ARG A 212 -6.89 27.38 -0.88
CA ARG A 212 -8.28 26.94 -0.68
C ARG A 212 -8.54 26.39 0.72
N GLU A 213 -7.54 26.40 1.59
CA GLU A 213 -7.58 25.81 2.94
C GLU A 213 -7.99 24.33 2.95
N ILE A 214 -7.64 23.59 1.88
CA ILE A 214 -7.96 22.17 1.76
C ILE A 214 -6.84 21.34 2.40
N ASN A 215 -7.21 20.42 3.29
CA ASN A 215 -6.32 19.45 3.89
C ASN A 215 -6.95 18.06 3.80
N LEU A 216 -6.41 17.22 2.94
CA LEU A 216 -6.91 15.87 2.68
C LEU A 216 -5.82 14.87 2.96
N HIS A 217 -6.19 13.69 3.46
CA HIS A 217 -5.30 12.55 3.44
C HIS A 217 -6.07 11.26 3.20
N THR A 218 -5.35 10.27 2.70
CA THR A 218 -5.84 8.90 2.55
C THR A 218 -4.69 7.94 2.82
N PHE A 219 -5.00 6.65 2.88
CA PHE A 219 -4.05 5.60 3.20
C PHE A 219 -3.99 4.57 2.07
N THR A 220 -2.83 3.97 1.87
CA THR A 220 -2.73 2.73 1.10
C THR A 220 -3.44 1.60 1.82
N GLN A 221 -3.70 0.51 1.11
CA GLN A 221 -4.08 -0.75 1.76
C GLN A 221 -2.98 -1.21 2.74
N LEU A 222 -3.41 -1.98 3.75
CA LEU A 222 -2.50 -2.55 4.75
C LEU A 222 -1.64 -3.65 4.12
N THR A 223 -0.32 -3.59 4.33
CA THR A 223 0.60 -4.68 3.96
C THR A 223 1.04 -5.41 5.22
N PRO A 224 0.80 -6.72 5.37
CA PRO A 224 1.18 -7.45 6.57
C PRO A 224 2.70 -7.44 6.76
N VAL A 225 3.15 -7.24 7.99
CA VAL A 225 4.56 -7.27 8.39
C VAL A 225 4.74 -8.38 9.44
N PRO A 226 5.68 -9.32 9.24
CA PRO A 226 5.94 -10.35 10.23
C PRO A 226 6.37 -9.75 11.58
N ALA A 227 5.75 -10.20 12.67
CA ALA A 227 6.07 -9.77 14.02
C ALA A 227 7.57 -9.89 14.36
N ALA A 228 8.24 -10.95 13.88
CA ALA A 228 9.68 -11.14 14.06
C ALA A 228 10.52 -10.01 13.46
N VAL A 229 10.09 -9.43 12.32
CA VAL A 229 10.77 -8.30 11.70
C VAL A 229 10.56 -7.01 12.50
N VAL A 230 9.37 -6.84 13.08
CA VAL A 230 9.09 -5.71 13.99
C VAL A 230 9.89 -5.83 15.28
N ALA A 231 9.98 -7.03 15.87
CA ALA A 231 10.80 -7.29 17.04
C ALA A 231 12.29 -6.96 16.78
N LEU A 232 12.81 -7.35 15.61
CA LEU A 232 14.17 -6.99 15.19
C LEU A 232 14.34 -5.47 15.09
N ALA A 233 13.38 -4.75 14.47
CA ALA A 233 13.43 -3.29 14.40
C ALA A 233 13.38 -2.62 15.79
N GLN A 234 12.65 -3.20 16.73
CA GLN A 234 12.57 -2.73 18.12
C GLN A 234 13.88 -2.97 18.87
N GLU A 235 14.50 -4.14 18.69
CA GLU A 235 15.81 -4.49 19.26
C GLU A 235 16.92 -3.60 18.71
N ASP A 236 16.92 -3.34 17.41
CA ASP A 236 17.89 -2.48 16.73
C ASP A 236 17.68 -0.98 17.03
N THR A 237 16.59 -0.60 17.71
CA THR A 237 16.33 0.79 18.10
C THR A 237 16.99 1.11 19.44
N PRO A 238 18.00 2.01 19.51
CA PRO A 238 18.68 2.34 20.75
C PRO A 238 17.73 2.91 21.81
N ASN A 239 17.95 2.57 23.08
CA ASN A 239 17.13 3.04 24.20
C ASN A 239 17.13 4.57 24.35
N ASP A 240 18.21 5.21 23.93
CA ASP A 240 18.41 6.66 23.92
C ASP A 240 18.04 7.32 22.58
N TYR A 241 17.40 6.59 21.65
CA TYR A 241 16.98 7.15 20.37
C TYR A 241 16.07 8.38 20.58
N PRO A 242 16.46 9.59 20.13
CA PRO A 242 15.73 10.82 20.46
C PRO A 242 14.28 10.87 19.98
N LEU A 243 13.97 10.12 18.92
CA LEU A 243 12.65 10.12 18.28
C LEU A 243 11.83 8.88 18.63
N ARG A 244 12.23 8.12 19.67
CA ARG A 244 11.55 6.88 20.11
C ARG A 244 10.07 7.10 20.50
N TRP A 245 9.70 8.32 20.87
CA TRP A 245 8.31 8.72 21.11
C TRP A 245 7.41 8.61 19.87
N SER A 246 8.01 8.65 18.66
CA SER A 246 7.30 8.65 17.38
C SER A 246 7.52 7.38 16.54
N GLY A 247 8.44 6.51 16.94
CA GLY A 247 8.68 5.25 16.24
C GLY A 247 10.07 4.66 16.43
N LEU A 248 10.53 3.93 15.42
CA LEU A 248 11.75 3.12 15.45
C LEU A 248 12.88 3.77 14.62
N ALA A 249 14.13 3.46 15.00
CA ALA A 249 15.32 3.98 14.31
C ALA A 249 15.58 3.27 12.97
N VAL A 250 15.13 2.02 12.84
CA VAL A 250 15.31 1.18 11.64
C VAL A 250 13.99 1.02 10.91
N THR A 251 14.05 1.08 9.58
CA THR A 251 12.85 0.93 8.74
C THR A 251 12.49 -0.54 8.51
N ILE A 252 11.19 -0.83 8.53
CA ILE A 252 10.68 -2.16 8.15
C ILE A 252 11.04 -2.46 6.71
N GLY A 253 10.99 -1.45 5.82
CA GLY A 253 11.38 -1.61 4.43
C GLY A 253 12.81 -2.14 4.25
N SER A 254 13.79 -1.66 5.03
CA SER A 254 15.17 -2.16 4.96
C SER A 254 15.30 -3.59 5.49
N LEU A 255 14.61 -3.94 6.57
CA LEU A 255 14.67 -5.29 7.14
C LEU A 255 13.96 -6.31 6.25
N MET A 256 12.79 -5.96 5.73
CA MET A 256 12.03 -6.80 4.79
C MET A 256 12.82 -7.03 3.50
N ALA A 257 13.46 -6.00 2.95
CA ALA A 257 14.31 -6.10 1.78
C ALA A 257 15.49 -7.06 1.99
N SER A 258 16.15 -6.93 3.15
CA SER A 258 17.24 -7.84 3.54
C SER A 258 16.76 -9.29 3.66
N ASN A 259 15.64 -9.51 4.37
CA ASN A 259 15.07 -10.83 4.59
C ASN A 259 14.58 -11.50 3.29
N LEU A 260 14.01 -10.73 2.38
CA LEU A 260 13.49 -11.21 1.10
C LEU A 260 14.55 -11.21 -0.02
N GLN A 261 15.76 -10.70 0.26
CA GLN A 261 16.87 -10.57 -0.70
C GLN A 261 16.48 -9.78 -1.97
N VAL A 262 15.72 -8.70 -1.78
CA VAL A 262 15.26 -7.80 -2.85
C VAL A 262 15.65 -6.36 -2.58
N HIS A 263 15.54 -5.49 -3.58
CA HIS A 263 15.71 -4.05 -3.38
C HIS A 263 14.61 -3.50 -2.45
N HIS A 264 14.92 -2.46 -1.68
CA HIS A 264 14.02 -1.90 -0.67
C HIS A 264 12.71 -1.30 -1.21
N SER A 265 12.58 -1.10 -2.52
CA SER A 265 11.32 -0.70 -3.18
C SER A 265 10.44 -1.88 -3.55
N GLU A 266 10.99 -3.09 -3.61
CA GLU A 266 10.36 -4.28 -4.19
C GLU A 266 9.80 -5.25 -3.14
N TRP A 267 10.04 -4.99 -1.86
CA TRP A 267 9.61 -5.92 -0.80
C TRP A 267 8.08 -6.10 -0.75
N HIS A 268 7.29 -5.06 -1.06
CA HIS A 268 5.83 -5.16 -1.19
C HIS A 268 5.43 -6.17 -2.28
N GLN A 269 6.08 -6.09 -3.45
CA GLN A 269 5.85 -6.99 -4.58
C GLN A 269 6.27 -8.42 -4.23
N ALA A 270 7.45 -8.58 -3.64
CA ALA A 270 7.99 -9.89 -3.27
C ALA A 270 7.13 -10.59 -2.20
N LEU A 271 6.54 -9.83 -1.27
CA LEU A 271 5.70 -10.39 -0.21
C LEU A 271 4.26 -10.65 -0.66
N THR A 272 3.65 -9.71 -1.39
CA THR A 272 2.19 -9.69 -1.62
C THR A 272 1.78 -9.87 -3.08
N GLY A 273 2.73 -9.76 -4.02
CA GLY A 273 2.44 -9.71 -5.45
C GLY A 273 1.92 -8.36 -5.95
N VAL A 274 1.75 -7.37 -5.07
CA VAL A 274 1.35 -5.99 -5.43
C VAL A 274 2.52 -5.04 -5.19
N SER A 275 2.85 -4.24 -6.20
CA SER A 275 3.99 -3.34 -6.12
C SER A 275 3.67 -2.10 -5.29
N ARG A 276 4.70 -1.53 -4.66
CA ARG A 276 4.56 -0.24 -3.96
C ARG A 276 4.00 0.84 -4.88
N ARG A 277 4.40 0.85 -6.16
CA ARG A 277 3.89 1.79 -7.16
C ARG A 277 2.37 1.68 -7.31
N GLU A 278 1.83 0.47 -7.45
CA GLU A 278 0.38 0.25 -7.61
C GLU A 278 -0.39 0.67 -6.36
N MET A 279 0.13 0.36 -5.17
CA MET A 279 -0.45 0.81 -3.90
C MET A 279 -0.55 2.34 -3.85
N LEU A 280 0.55 3.03 -4.17
CA LEU A 280 0.59 4.49 -4.20
C LEU A 280 -0.31 5.08 -5.28
N LEU A 281 -0.37 4.45 -6.47
CA LEU A 281 -1.21 4.91 -7.57
C LEU A 281 -2.70 4.86 -7.21
N ILE A 282 -3.16 3.79 -6.57
CA ILE A 282 -4.55 3.64 -6.13
C ILE A 282 -4.89 4.71 -5.09
N ALA A 283 -4.05 4.85 -4.05
CA ALA A 283 -4.26 5.87 -3.02
C ALA A 283 -4.19 7.30 -3.59
N ALA A 284 -3.28 7.55 -4.54
CA ALA A 284 -3.16 8.84 -5.19
C ALA A 284 -4.38 9.16 -6.07
N LYS A 285 -4.99 8.17 -6.74
CA LYS A 285 -6.25 8.35 -7.48
C LYS A 285 -7.40 8.73 -6.56
N VAL A 286 -7.48 8.10 -5.38
CA VAL A 286 -8.43 8.49 -4.34
C VAL A 286 -8.18 9.94 -3.94
N LEU A 287 -6.94 10.30 -3.56
CA LEU A 287 -6.59 11.65 -3.13
C LEU A 287 -6.88 12.72 -4.20
N ALA A 288 -6.52 12.46 -5.46
CA ALA A 288 -6.80 13.35 -6.57
C ALA A 288 -8.31 13.52 -6.82
N GLY A 289 -9.09 12.44 -6.71
CA GLY A 289 -10.54 12.48 -6.80
C GLY A 289 -11.19 13.29 -5.67
N LEU A 290 -10.74 13.06 -4.43
CA LEU A 290 -11.17 13.86 -3.27
C LEU A 290 -10.86 15.34 -3.49
N TYR A 291 -9.64 15.66 -3.93
CA TYR A 291 -9.23 17.03 -4.20
C TYR A 291 -10.07 17.68 -5.30
N LYS A 292 -10.33 16.97 -6.42
CA LYS A 292 -11.19 17.45 -7.51
C LYS A 292 -12.60 17.79 -7.02
N ASN A 293 -13.16 16.96 -6.14
CA ASN A 293 -14.49 17.18 -5.56
C ASN A 293 -14.48 18.40 -4.62
N SER A 294 -13.45 18.53 -3.77
CA SER A 294 -13.29 19.66 -2.87
C SER A 294 -13.17 21.00 -3.60
N ILE A 295 -12.38 21.07 -4.69
CA ILE A 295 -12.27 22.32 -5.47
C ILE A 295 -13.53 22.65 -6.27
N GLY A 296 -14.31 21.62 -6.64
CA GLY A 296 -15.56 21.78 -7.39
C GLY A 296 -16.78 22.13 -6.53
N GLY A 297 -16.61 22.23 -5.20
CA GLY A 297 -17.71 22.48 -4.27
C GLY A 297 -18.65 21.28 -4.06
N ASN A 298 -18.28 20.10 -4.55
CA ASN A 298 -18.98 18.85 -4.29
C ASN A 298 -18.48 18.33 -2.94
N ILE A 299 -19.12 18.79 -1.86
CA ILE A 299 -18.67 18.55 -0.49
C ILE A 299 -18.60 17.05 -0.17
N ILE A 300 -17.52 16.69 0.53
CA ILE A 300 -17.34 15.48 1.34
C ILE A 300 -17.24 15.94 2.79
#